data_AF-A0A168LN50-F1
#
_entry.id   AF-A0A168LN50-F1
#
_cell.length_a   1.000
_cell.length_b   1.000
_cell.length_c   1.000
_cell.angle_alpha   90.00
_cell.angle_beta   90.00
_cell.angle_gamma   90.00
#
_symmetry.space_group_name_H-M   'P 1'
#
loop_
_entity.id
_entity.type
_entity.pdbx_description
1 polymer ?
#
loop_
_entity_poly.entity_id
_entity_poly.type
_entity_poly.pdbx_seq_one_letter_code
_entity_poly.pdbx_strand_id
1 'polypeptide(L)'
;MKRKQRKQRKHLKKKNPSSYKEKPAQDNDEFKDTFKINQALRTENYNLLREIGRETGFTSDAIRRRVWPFLLHCTDLDQDKVIEGSLDVPHKDEEQVNLDVIRSFNSFPKNLDEEDKEKLQKQLKNVIVHVLRSYPSLHYYQVSQEAAASA
;
A
#
# COMPACT_ATOMS: atom_id res chain seq x y z
N MET A 1 54.99 -13.00 41.51
CA MET A 1 55.31 -13.38 40.12
C MET A 1 54.28 -14.42 39.65
N LYS A 2 53.27 -14.01 38.86
CA LYS A 2 52.10 -14.85 38.53
C LYS A 2 52.13 -15.30 37.07
N ARG A 3 51.92 -16.61 36.89
CA ARG A 3 52.03 -17.44 35.67
C ARG A 3 51.09 -16.99 34.55
N LYS A 4 51.61 -16.84 33.32
CA LYS A 4 50.82 -16.67 32.08
C LYS A 4 50.10 -17.98 31.74
N GLN A 5 48.77 -18.00 31.80
CA GLN A 5 47.95 -19.06 31.21
C GLN A 5 47.51 -18.65 29.80
N ARG A 6 47.95 -19.43 28.81
CA ARG A 6 47.59 -19.35 27.39
C ARG A 6 46.19 -19.95 27.22
N LYS A 7 45.14 -19.12 27.06
CA LYS A 7 43.79 -19.60 26.71
C LYS A 7 43.68 -19.77 25.19
N GLN A 8 43.40 -21.00 24.79
CA GLN A 8 43.27 -21.47 23.41
C GLN A 8 42.09 -20.79 22.71
N ARG A 9 42.31 -20.27 21.51
CA ARG A 9 41.26 -19.72 20.64
C ARG A 9 40.49 -20.89 20.03
N LYS A 10 39.19 -21.01 20.37
CA LYS A 10 38.27 -21.98 19.78
C LYS A 10 38.17 -21.73 18.27
N HIS A 11 38.46 -22.75 17.46
CA HIS A 11 38.29 -22.71 16.02
C HIS A 11 36.80 -22.53 15.67
N LEU A 12 36.43 -21.39 15.10
CA LEU A 12 35.15 -21.23 14.41
C LEU A 12 35.19 -22.12 13.17
N LYS A 13 34.37 -23.17 13.15
CA LYS A 13 34.09 -23.96 11.96
C LYS A 13 33.51 -23.03 10.89
N LYS A 14 34.29 -22.78 9.83
CA LYS A 14 33.79 -22.14 8.61
C LYS A 14 32.71 -23.06 8.02
N LYS A 15 31.44 -22.63 8.10
CA LYS A 15 30.36 -23.24 7.30
C LYS A 15 30.62 -22.87 5.84
N ASN A 16 30.61 -23.88 4.98
CA ASN A 16 30.71 -23.72 3.53
C ASN A 16 29.63 -22.74 3.03
N PRO A 17 29.96 -21.74 2.20
CA PRO A 17 28.95 -20.95 1.53
C PRO A 17 28.30 -21.84 0.47
N SER A 18 27.05 -22.21 0.73
CA SER A 18 26.17 -22.79 -0.29
C SER A 18 26.16 -21.86 -1.51
N SER A 19 26.33 -22.45 -2.68
CA SER A 19 26.35 -21.80 -3.98
C SER A 19 25.01 -21.13 -4.28
N TYR A 20 24.84 -19.88 -3.84
CA TYR A 20 23.85 -18.98 -4.39
C TYR A 20 24.44 -18.44 -5.69
N LYS A 21 24.02 -19.00 -6.82
CA LYS A 21 24.31 -18.41 -8.13
C LYS A 21 23.60 -17.06 -8.20
N GLU A 22 24.29 -15.98 -7.84
CA GLU A 22 23.84 -14.61 -8.11
C GLU A 22 23.76 -14.45 -9.63
N LYS A 23 22.52 -14.46 -10.16
CA LYS A 23 22.31 -14.02 -11.54
C LYS A 23 22.61 -12.52 -11.60
N PRO A 24 23.30 -12.04 -12.65
CA PRO A 24 23.58 -10.62 -12.80
C PRO A 24 22.27 -9.82 -12.77
N ALA A 25 22.26 -8.66 -12.10
CA ALA A 25 21.05 -7.86 -11.89
C ALA A 25 20.30 -7.49 -13.19
N GLN A 26 21.02 -7.48 -14.32
CA GLN A 26 20.48 -7.21 -15.65
C GLN A 26 19.63 -8.34 -16.23
N ASP A 27 19.74 -9.58 -15.72
CA ASP A 27 18.92 -10.72 -16.12
C ASP A 27 17.74 -10.96 -15.17
N ASN A 28 17.59 -10.13 -14.14
CA ASN A 28 16.42 -10.17 -13.27
C ASN A 28 15.26 -9.41 -13.92
N ASP A 29 14.22 -10.14 -14.34
CA ASP A 29 13.06 -9.56 -15.01
C ASP A 29 12.33 -8.53 -14.13
N GLU A 30 12.34 -8.70 -12.81
CA GLU A 30 11.78 -7.73 -11.86
C GLU A 30 12.51 -6.38 -11.89
N PHE A 31 13.83 -6.41 -12.09
CA PHE A 31 14.64 -5.20 -12.22
C PHE A 31 14.35 -4.49 -13.53
N LYS A 32 14.20 -5.24 -14.64
CA LYS A 32 13.85 -4.68 -15.95
C LYS A 32 12.48 -4.01 -15.91
N ASP A 33 11.49 -4.65 -15.29
CA ASP A 33 10.14 -4.10 -15.18
C ASP A 33 10.11 -2.85 -14.31
N THR A 34 10.79 -2.87 -13.18
CA THR A 34 10.94 -1.69 -12.32
C THR A 34 11.64 -0.55 -13.07
N PHE A 35 12.68 -0.84 -13.85
CA PHE A 35 13.38 0.16 -14.65
C PHE A 35 12.47 0.78 -15.71
N LYS A 36 11.73 -0.04 -16.47
CA LYS A 36 10.75 0.43 -17.48
C LYS A 36 9.70 1.33 -16.87
N ILE A 37 9.14 0.94 -15.72
CA ILE A 37 8.13 1.75 -15.00
C ILE A 37 8.72 3.09 -14.56
N ASN A 38 9.93 3.10 -14.01
CA ASN A 38 10.59 4.35 -13.61
C ASN A 38 10.92 5.24 -14.81
N GLN A 39 11.30 4.66 -15.94
CA GLN A 39 11.52 5.39 -17.18
C GLN A 39 10.21 6.02 -17.67
N ALA A 40 9.12 5.25 -17.69
CA ALA A 40 7.80 5.72 -18.11
C ALA A 40 7.28 6.87 -17.22
N LEU A 41 7.52 6.80 -15.91
CA LEU A 41 7.20 7.89 -14.98
C LEU A 41 8.02 9.16 -15.27
N ARG A 42 9.31 9.02 -15.61
CA ARG A 42 10.20 10.16 -15.92
C ARG A 42 9.88 10.84 -17.25
N THR A 43 9.41 10.07 -18.23
CA THR A 43 9.05 10.58 -19.55
C THR A 43 7.55 10.90 -19.66
N GLU A 44 6.83 10.83 -18.54
CA GLU A 44 5.39 11.05 -18.45
C GLU A 44 4.58 10.21 -19.46
N ASN A 45 5.02 8.98 -19.72
CA ASN A 45 4.39 8.11 -20.69
C ASN A 45 3.23 7.32 -20.06
N TYR A 46 2.06 7.97 -20.00
CA TYR A 46 0.82 7.38 -19.49
C TYR A 46 0.41 6.10 -20.23
N ASN A 47 0.61 6.04 -21.55
CA ASN A 47 0.20 4.90 -22.37
C ASN A 47 0.99 3.64 -22.00
N LEU A 48 2.31 3.78 -21.86
CA LEU A 48 3.18 2.69 -21.44
C LEU A 48 2.84 2.20 -20.02
N LEU A 49 2.55 3.11 -19.08
CA LEU A 49 2.13 2.71 -17.72
C LEU A 49 0.79 1.96 -17.73
N ARG A 50 -0.16 2.35 -18.58
CA ARG A 50 -1.45 1.65 -18.74
C ARG A 50 -1.30 0.26 -19.35
N GLU A 51 -0.41 0.12 -20.34
CA GLU A 51 -0.08 -1.16 -20.95
C GLU A 51 0.55 -2.12 -19.92
N ILE A 52 1.59 -1.66 -19.21
CA ILE A 52 2.22 -2.44 -18.13
C ILE A 52 1.19 -2.83 -17.06
N GLY A 53 0.34 -1.89 -16.65
CA GLY A 53 -0.71 -2.15 -15.67
C GLY A 53 -1.73 -3.22 -16.09
N ARG A 54 -1.94 -3.40 -17.41
CA ARG A 54 -2.83 -4.44 -17.96
C ARG A 54 -2.14 -5.78 -18.11
N GLU A 55 -0.87 -5.80 -18.52
CA GLU A 55 -0.15 -7.04 -18.84
C GLU A 55 0.43 -7.72 -17.59
N THR A 56 1.20 -6.98 -16.79
CA THR A 56 1.94 -7.52 -15.65
C THR A 56 1.46 -6.96 -14.32
N GLY A 57 0.81 -5.80 -14.34
CA GLY A 57 0.36 -5.10 -13.14
C GLY A 57 1.51 -4.46 -12.35
N PHE A 58 1.16 -3.89 -11.19
CA PHE A 58 2.13 -3.21 -10.30
C PHE A 58 2.33 -4.05 -9.03
N THR A 59 3.33 -4.92 -9.05
CA THR A 59 3.55 -5.95 -8.02
C THR A 59 3.96 -5.37 -6.66
N SER A 60 4.73 -4.28 -6.66
CA SER A 60 5.23 -3.63 -5.44
C SER A 60 4.33 -2.47 -4.99
N ASP A 61 4.08 -2.40 -3.68
CA ASP A 61 3.44 -1.24 -3.04
C ASP A 61 4.21 0.07 -3.28
N ALA A 62 5.55 0.02 -3.27
CA ALA A 62 6.38 1.19 -3.54
C ALA A 62 6.22 1.71 -4.98
N ILE A 63 5.94 0.81 -5.94
CA ILE A 63 5.62 1.17 -7.31
C ILE A 63 4.22 1.77 -7.38
N ARG A 64 3.22 1.11 -6.80
CA ARG A 64 1.82 1.58 -6.80
C ARG A 64 1.67 2.98 -6.22
N ARG A 65 2.35 3.28 -5.10
CA ARG A 65 2.36 4.62 -4.49
C ARG A 65 2.86 5.74 -5.41
N ARG A 66 3.65 5.41 -6.43
CA ARG A 66 4.17 6.38 -7.41
C ARG A 66 3.34 6.39 -8.69
N VAL A 67 2.90 5.21 -9.15
CA VAL A 67 2.20 5.07 -10.42
C VAL A 67 0.73 5.43 -10.33
N TRP A 68 0.02 5.11 -9.24
CA TRP A 68 -1.42 5.40 -9.15
C TRP A 68 -1.73 6.90 -9.11
N PRO A 69 -1.07 7.73 -8.28
CA PRO A 69 -1.30 9.18 -8.32
C PRO A 69 -0.98 9.76 -9.70
N PHE A 70 0.07 9.24 -10.35
CA PHE A 70 0.42 9.61 -11.72
C PHE A 70 -0.71 9.29 -12.71
N LEU A 71 -1.20 8.04 -12.73
CA LEU A 71 -2.27 7.61 -13.64
C LEU A 71 -3.62 8.31 -13.39
N LEU A 72 -3.89 8.72 -12.16
CA LEU A 72 -5.09 9.47 -11.78
C LEU A 72 -4.96 10.99 -12.02
N HIS A 73 -3.80 11.44 -12.51
CA HIS A 73 -3.47 12.86 -12.67
C HIS A 73 -3.58 13.65 -11.35
N CYS A 74 -3.29 12.99 -10.23
CA CYS A 74 -3.25 13.56 -8.87
C CYS A 74 -1.78 13.73 -8.41
N THR A 75 -0.86 14.05 -9.33
CA THR A 75 0.58 14.17 -9.04
C THR A 75 0.91 15.39 -8.22
N ASP A 76 0.18 16.46 -8.49
CA ASP A 76 0.17 17.61 -7.62
C ASP A 76 -0.86 17.32 -6.54
N LEU A 77 -0.47 17.64 -5.30
CA LEU A 77 -1.43 17.95 -4.26
C LEU A 77 -2.18 19.21 -4.71
N ASP A 78 -2.99 19.11 -5.77
CA ASP A 78 -4.18 19.93 -5.90
C ASP A 78 -4.89 19.66 -4.58
N GLN A 79 -4.63 20.56 -3.63
CA GLN A 79 -5.37 20.62 -2.40
C GLN A 79 -6.78 20.78 -2.89
N ASP A 80 -7.54 19.68 -2.85
CA ASP A 80 -8.98 19.70 -3.03
C ASP A 80 -9.43 20.97 -2.33
N LYS A 81 -10.07 21.87 -3.07
CA LYS A 81 -10.59 23.11 -2.50
C LYS A 81 -11.75 22.70 -1.62
N VAL A 82 -11.41 22.18 -0.44
CA VAL A 82 -12.35 21.84 0.61
C VAL A 82 -13.15 23.10 0.84
N ILE A 83 -14.46 22.99 0.68
CA ILE A 83 -15.36 24.11 0.92
C ILE A 83 -15.12 24.56 2.36
N GLU A 84 -14.80 25.84 2.55
CA GLU A 84 -14.47 26.37 3.88
C GLU A 84 -15.61 26.06 4.88
N GLY A 85 -15.26 25.44 6.02
CA GLY A 85 -16.22 25.00 7.04
C GLY A 85 -16.95 23.68 6.75
N SER A 86 -16.76 23.03 5.59
CA SER A 86 -17.46 21.78 5.28
C SER A 86 -17.00 20.61 6.15
N LEU A 87 -15.76 20.64 6.62
CA LEU A 87 -15.22 19.63 7.55
C LEU A 87 -15.85 19.68 8.95
N ASP A 88 -16.44 20.82 9.33
CA ASP A 88 -17.08 21.01 10.63
C ASP A 88 -18.54 20.51 10.64
N VAL A 89 -19.13 20.31 9.46
CA VAL A 89 -20.50 19.82 9.30
C VAL A 89 -20.48 18.29 9.17
N PRO A 90 -21.16 17.54 10.05
CA PRO A 90 -21.30 16.10 9.90
C PRO A 90 -22.03 15.74 8.61
N HIS A 91 -21.54 14.73 7.89
CA HIS A 91 -22.23 14.17 6.75
C HIS A 91 -23.31 13.18 7.20
N LYS A 92 -24.46 13.16 6.51
CA LYS A 92 -25.61 12.30 6.85
C LYS A 92 -25.29 10.80 6.85
N ASP A 93 -24.30 10.38 6.08
CA ASP A 93 -23.94 8.97 5.89
C ASP A 93 -22.82 8.47 6.83
N GLU A 94 -22.34 9.28 7.79
CA GLU A 94 -21.23 8.88 8.67
C GLU A 94 -21.52 7.65 9.53
N GLU A 95 -22.76 7.48 9.98
CA GLU A 95 -23.19 6.32 10.75
C GLU A 95 -23.11 5.04 9.90
N GLN A 96 -23.54 5.12 8.65
CA GLN A 96 -23.47 4.03 7.69
C GLN A 96 -22.01 3.62 7.42
N VAL A 97 -21.12 4.61 7.21
CA VAL A 97 -19.69 4.37 7.05
C VAL A 97 -19.11 3.64 8.26
N ASN A 98 -19.52 4.01 9.47
CA ASN A 98 -19.04 3.37 10.70
C ASN A 98 -19.40 1.88 10.74
N LEU A 99 -20.64 1.52 10.39
CA LEU A 99 -21.10 0.14 10.34
C LEU A 99 -20.35 -0.67 9.27
N ASP A 100 -20.13 -0.09 8.09
CA ASP A 100 -19.45 -0.76 6.98
C ASP A 100 -17.96 -0.97 7.23
N VAL A 101 -17.28 0.00 7.88
CA VAL A 101 -15.88 -0.15 8.30
C VAL A 101 -15.75 -1.28 9.32
N ILE A 102 -16.66 -1.41 10.29
CA ILE A 102 -16.59 -2.53 11.25
C ILE A 102 -16.78 -3.87 10.52
N ARG A 103 -17.74 -3.94 9.60
CA ARG A 103 -18.04 -5.17 8.83
C ARG A 103 -16.90 -5.57 7.89
N SER A 104 -16.24 -4.63 7.21
CA SER A 104 -15.18 -4.91 6.24
C SER A 104 -13.95 -5.58 6.86
N PHE A 105 -13.72 -5.35 8.15
CA PHE A 105 -12.57 -5.93 8.87
C PHE A 105 -12.80 -7.36 9.37
N ASN A 106 -14.02 -7.91 9.25
CA ASN A 106 -14.28 -9.32 9.57
C ASN A 106 -13.57 -10.30 8.62
N SER A 107 -13.23 -9.85 7.40
CA SER A 107 -12.55 -10.65 6.38
C SER A 107 -11.02 -10.51 6.42
N PHE A 108 -10.47 -9.68 7.31
CA PHE A 108 -9.02 -9.49 7.40
C PHE A 108 -8.31 -10.72 7.99
N PRO A 109 -7.06 -10.98 7.61
CA PRO A 109 -6.30 -12.11 8.13
C PRO A 109 -6.18 -12.02 9.65
N LYS A 110 -6.46 -13.14 10.34
CA LYS A 110 -6.51 -13.26 11.82
C LYS A 110 -5.17 -13.02 12.55
N ASN A 111 -4.13 -12.65 11.84
CA ASN A 111 -2.78 -12.43 12.38
C ASN A 111 -2.49 -10.95 12.67
N LEU A 112 -3.49 -10.08 12.58
CA LEU A 112 -3.36 -8.67 12.95
C LEU A 112 -3.71 -8.50 14.42
N ASP A 113 -2.86 -7.77 15.14
CA ASP A 113 -3.16 -7.36 16.51
C ASP A 113 -4.42 -6.48 16.52
N GLU A 114 -5.29 -6.63 17.53
CA GLU A 114 -6.54 -5.87 17.59
C GLU A 114 -6.30 -4.35 17.65
N GLU A 115 -5.16 -3.90 18.21
CA GLU A 115 -4.76 -2.49 18.20
C GLU A 115 -4.49 -1.98 16.77
N ASP A 116 -3.78 -2.76 15.95
CA ASP A 116 -3.51 -2.41 14.55
C ASP A 116 -4.78 -2.40 13.71
N LYS A 117 -5.70 -3.32 14.00
CA LYS A 117 -7.01 -3.39 13.36
C LYS A 117 -7.86 -2.16 13.71
N GLU A 118 -7.95 -1.77 14.98
CA GLU A 118 -8.65 -0.54 15.39
C GLU A 118 -8.04 0.70 14.73
N LYS A 119 -6.71 0.77 14.64
CA LYS A 119 -6.01 1.85 13.96
C LYS A 119 -6.34 1.91 12.48
N LEU A 120 -6.34 0.78 11.77
CA LEU A 120 -6.70 0.72 10.35
C LEU A 120 -8.17 1.06 10.11
N GLN A 121 -9.08 0.59 10.98
CA GLN A 121 -10.50 0.96 10.92
C GLN A 121 -10.67 2.47 11.07
N LYS A 122 -10.00 3.08 12.06
CA LYS A 122 -10.01 4.52 12.27
C LYS A 122 -9.46 5.28 11.05
N GLN A 123 -8.36 4.81 10.46
CA GLN A 123 -7.80 5.41 9.26
C GLN A 123 -8.76 5.34 8.07
N LEU A 124 -9.35 4.17 7.82
CA LEU A 124 -10.31 3.98 6.73
C LEU A 124 -11.54 4.89 6.91
N LYS A 125 -12.12 4.89 8.12
CA LYS A 125 -13.25 5.76 8.47
C LYS A 125 -12.90 7.23 8.22
N ASN A 126 -11.75 7.68 8.71
CA ASN A 126 -11.34 9.08 8.57
C ASN A 126 -11.20 9.49 7.11
N VAL A 127 -10.61 8.63 6.25
CA VAL A 127 -10.48 8.92 4.82
C VAL A 127 -11.85 9.06 4.16
N ILE A 128 -12.78 8.13 4.41
CA ILE A 128 -14.12 8.17 3.80
C ILE A 128 -14.90 9.40 4.29
N VAL A 129 -14.93 9.65 5.60
CA VAL A 129 -15.63 10.80 6.19
C VAL A 129 -15.02 12.11 5.70
N HIS A 130 -13.70 12.19 5.58
CA HIS A 130 -13.04 13.38 5.04
C HIS A 130 -13.52 13.68 3.61
N VAL A 131 -13.57 12.68 2.73
CA VAL A 131 -14.08 12.85 1.36
C VAL A 131 -15.55 13.29 1.36
N LEU A 132 -16.41 12.65 2.17
CA LEU A 132 -17.83 13.00 2.25
C LEU A 132 -18.08 14.42 2.77
N ARG A 133 -17.31 14.86 3.77
CA ARG A 133 -17.40 16.24 4.29
C ARG A 133 -16.79 17.27 3.34
N SER A 134 -15.72 16.94 2.63
CA SER A 134 -15.14 17.79 1.59
C SER A 134 -16.09 17.98 0.41
N TYR A 135 -16.97 17.00 0.14
CA TYR A 135 -17.91 17.00 -0.96
C TYR A 135 -19.34 16.62 -0.52
N PRO A 136 -20.10 17.53 0.13
CA PRO A 136 -21.41 17.21 0.74
C PRO A 136 -22.51 16.76 -0.23
N SER A 137 -22.31 16.92 -1.54
CA SER A 137 -23.22 16.41 -2.57
C SER A 137 -23.03 14.91 -2.86
N LEU A 138 -21.91 14.32 -2.43
CA LEU A 138 -21.67 12.89 -2.57
C LEU A 138 -22.58 12.11 -1.62
N HIS A 139 -22.97 10.92 -2.05
CA HIS A 139 -23.76 10.00 -1.25
C HIS A 139 -22.93 8.73 -1.08
N TYR A 140 -22.86 8.23 0.15
CA TYR A 140 -22.19 6.97 0.41
C TYR A 140 -23.08 5.81 -0.05
N TYR A 141 -22.54 4.94 -0.92
CA TYR A 141 -23.28 3.77 -1.41
C TYR A 141 -22.80 2.50 -0.69
N GLN A 142 -23.70 1.86 0.06
CA GLN A 142 -23.44 0.56 0.65
C GLN A 142 -23.60 -0.53 -0.43
N VAL A 143 -22.55 -1.31 -0.67
CA VAL A 143 -22.67 -2.53 -1.47
C VAL A 143 -23.36 -3.59 -0.62
N SER A 144 -24.59 -3.96 -0.97
CA SER A 144 -25.27 -5.10 -0.34
C SER A 144 -24.45 -6.37 -0.60
N GLN A 145 -24.14 -7.10 0.47
CA GLN A 145 -23.38 -8.35 0.44
C GLN A 145 -24.07 -9.46 -0.38
N GLU A 146 -25.35 -9.27 -0.70
CA GLU A 146 -26.20 -10.20 -1.45
C GLU A 146 -25.85 -10.27 -2.95
N ALA A 147 -25.28 -9.21 -3.54
CA ALA A 147 -24.93 -9.19 -4.97
C ALA A 147 -23.63 -9.96 -5.30
N ALA A 148 -22.76 -10.20 -4.32
CA ALA A 148 -21.50 -10.92 -4.53
C ALA A 148 -21.66 -12.45 -4.56
N ALA A 149 -22.82 -12.98 -4.18
CA ALA A 149 -23.09 -14.42 -4.15
C ALA A 149 -23.86 -14.94 -5.39
N SER A 150 -24.18 -14.07 -6.36
CA SER A 150 -24.95 -14.42 -7.58
C SER A 150 -24.24 -14.09 -8.90
N ALA A 151 -22.90 -14.14 -8.92
CA ALA A 151 -22.12 -14.06 -10.16
C ALA A 151 -21.20 -15.28 -10.31
#